data_AF-A0A2S1LL99-F1
#
_entry.id   AF-A0A2S1LL99-F1
#
_cell.length_a   1.000
_cell.length_b   1.000
_cell.length_c   1.000
_cell.angle_alpha   90.00
_cell.angle_beta   90.00
_cell.angle_gamma   90.00
#
_symmetry.space_group_name_H-M   'P 1'
#
loop_
_entity.id
_entity.type
_entity.pdbx_description
1 polymer ?
#
loop_
_entity_poly.entity_id
_entity_poly.type
_entity_poly.pdbx_seq_one_letter_code
_entity_poly.pdbx_strand_id
1 'polypeptide(L)'
;MREILFLCCSFLFINCTAPKKYIDLTSYPLKAKNIRLDIKSLENWQHKDIIEDTIPGISLDKAYRELLKNKKGNKILVAVIDTSTDINHEDLKEIIWVNSDEIPNNDIDDDGNGYIDDVHGWNFIGNQKGENILYCNLESSRIIKHFKNKFEGKKGENIAIADQKNFIKYQNALLEYKKSYNVIMEEKKYGDSIRAGYKHAEKLLQPFFKNNQYTVRQLDSLALIHKEDIEGAIFFMKNYITQQISTENVFNYFQIIDDQIKTIYNENYNDRIIIGDNPDDLSDIKYGNNNVSILAKELQHGTKIAGVIGAARNNSIGINGIYNNLELMILPIAAYCNENDKDVALAIRYAVDNGAKVINMSFGKNISLREEWVRDAIVYAEEHHVLMVSGAGNDSVNLDVNPYFPTDVDEDGREISSNFIKVGSVSYYTKEWFVSYFSNYGKKM
;
A
#
# COMPACT_ATOMS: atom_id res chain seq x y z
N MET A 1 -26.61 10.97 -73.11
CA MET A 1 -25.32 11.17 -72.44
C MET A 1 -25.56 12.10 -71.26
N ARG A 2 -25.50 11.57 -70.04
CA ARG A 2 -25.60 12.33 -68.78
C ARG A 2 -24.19 12.38 -68.20
N GLU A 3 -23.68 13.58 -67.96
CA GLU A 3 -22.39 13.82 -67.32
C GLU A 3 -22.49 13.48 -65.82
N ILE A 4 -21.57 12.65 -65.35
CA ILE A 4 -21.43 12.26 -63.94
C ILE A 4 -20.37 13.17 -63.33
N LEU A 5 -20.79 14.03 -62.41
CA LEU A 5 -19.91 14.90 -61.62
C LEU A 5 -19.34 14.08 -60.45
N PHE A 6 -18.04 13.78 -60.48
CA PHE A 6 -17.33 13.18 -59.36
C PHE A 6 -17.10 14.24 -58.26
N LEU A 7 -17.79 14.09 -57.13
CA LEU A 7 -17.56 14.88 -55.93
C LEU A 7 -16.46 14.21 -55.09
N CYS A 8 -15.24 14.74 -55.14
CA CYS A 8 -14.16 14.35 -54.24
C CYS A 8 -14.45 14.90 -52.83
N CYS A 9 -14.96 14.07 -51.93
CA CYS A 9 -14.99 14.35 -50.49
C CYS A 9 -13.59 14.13 -49.90
N SER A 10 -12.85 15.21 -49.70
CA SER A 10 -11.63 15.22 -48.89
C SER A 10 -11.99 15.11 -47.41
N PHE A 11 -11.72 13.95 -46.81
CA PHE A 11 -11.72 13.79 -45.36
C PHE A 11 -10.54 14.57 -44.76
N LEU A 12 -10.84 15.73 -44.17
CA LEU A 12 -9.91 16.44 -43.30
C LEU A 12 -9.80 15.68 -41.97
N PHE A 13 -8.78 14.84 -41.85
CA PHE A 13 -8.31 14.35 -40.55
C PHE A 13 -7.69 15.54 -39.79
N ILE A 14 -8.50 16.21 -38.95
CA ILE A 14 -7.99 17.17 -37.99
C ILE A 14 -7.33 16.36 -36.87
N ASN A 15 -6.03 16.09 -37.02
CA ASN A 15 -5.19 15.68 -35.90
C ASN A 15 -5.16 16.82 -34.88
N CYS A 16 -5.85 16.64 -33.75
CA CYS A 16 -5.79 17.56 -32.62
C CYS A 16 -4.48 17.32 -31.86
N THR A 17 -3.35 17.69 -32.45
CA THR A 17 -2.07 17.80 -31.74
C THR A 17 -1.93 19.22 -31.22
N ALA A 18 -2.70 19.56 -30.18
CA ALA A 18 -2.36 20.74 -29.39
C ALA A 18 -0.95 20.50 -28.82
N PRO A 19 0.06 21.34 -29.13
CA PRO A 19 1.38 21.18 -28.54
C PRO A 19 1.20 21.27 -27.02
N LYS A 20 1.60 20.22 -26.29
CA LYS A 20 1.68 20.24 -24.83
C LYS A 20 2.59 21.42 -24.47
N LYS A 21 2.00 22.55 -24.08
CA LYS A 21 2.74 23.68 -23.51
C LYS A 21 3.18 23.26 -22.12
N TYR A 22 4.37 22.70 -22.03
CA TYR A 22 5.03 22.54 -20.73
C TYR A 22 5.36 23.93 -20.21
N ILE A 23 4.90 24.23 -18.99
CA ILE A 23 5.40 25.40 -18.27
C ILE A 23 6.83 25.05 -17.88
N ASP A 24 7.80 25.75 -18.46
CA ASP A 24 9.17 25.67 -17.99
C ASP A 24 9.27 26.35 -16.63
N LEU A 25 9.19 25.55 -15.57
CA LEU A 25 9.30 26.01 -14.19
C LEU A 25 10.67 26.65 -13.90
N THR A 26 11.69 26.45 -14.74
CA THR A 26 12.99 27.13 -14.60
C THR A 26 12.93 28.59 -15.06
N SER A 27 11.94 28.94 -15.89
CA SER A 27 11.72 30.30 -16.40
C SER A 27 10.81 31.14 -15.51
N TYR A 28 10.03 30.51 -14.63
CA TYR A 28 9.25 31.21 -13.62
C TYR A 28 10.18 31.57 -12.45
N PRO A 29 10.33 32.86 -12.09
CA PRO A 29 11.01 33.22 -10.87
C PRO A 29 10.10 32.83 -9.70
N LEU A 30 10.09 31.53 -9.36
CA LEU A 30 9.51 31.03 -8.13
C LEU A 30 10.28 31.76 -7.03
N LYS A 31 9.69 32.82 -6.49
CA LYS A 31 10.13 33.38 -5.22
C LYS A 31 9.88 32.27 -4.21
N ALA A 32 10.89 31.43 -4.00
CA ALA A 32 10.96 30.54 -2.87
C ALA A 32 10.83 31.44 -1.66
N LYS A 33 9.60 31.60 -1.15
CA LYS A 33 9.45 32.09 0.19
C LYS A 33 10.11 30.97 1.01
N ASN A 34 11.25 31.27 1.62
CA ASN A 34 11.81 30.47 2.72
C ASN A 34 10.84 30.57 3.90
N ILE A 35 9.59 30.13 3.70
CA ILE A 35 8.66 29.90 4.78
C ILE A 35 9.08 28.53 5.29
N ARG A 36 9.55 28.52 6.53
CA ARG A 36 9.49 27.33 7.35
C ARG A 36 7.99 26.97 7.42
N LEU A 37 7.55 26.06 6.56
CA LEU A 37 6.15 25.65 6.46
C LEU A 37 5.75 25.10 7.83
N ASP A 38 4.85 25.78 8.51
CA ASP A 38 4.25 25.24 9.72
C ASP A 38 3.27 24.10 9.33
N ILE A 39 2.95 23.22 10.28
CA ILE A 39 2.10 22.05 10.03
C ILE A 39 0.76 22.47 9.41
N LYS A 40 0.22 23.62 9.84
CA LYS A 40 -1.04 24.17 9.33
C LYS A 40 -0.95 24.55 7.85
N SER A 41 0.18 25.10 7.42
CA SER A 41 0.43 25.44 6.00
C SER A 41 0.55 24.22 5.09
N LEU A 42 0.83 23.04 5.66
CA LEU A 42 0.93 21.75 4.95
C LEU A 42 -0.39 20.97 4.92
N GLU A 43 -1.44 21.44 5.61
CA GLU A 43 -2.78 20.86 5.45
C GLU A 43 -3.19 20.89 3.98
N ASN A 44 -3.56 19.72 3.46
CA ASN A 44 -3.93 19.50 2.06
C ASN A 44 -2.87 20.00 1.05
N TRP A 45 -1.57 19.93 1.40
CA TRP A 45 -0.49 20.42 0.52
C TRP A 45 -0.57 19.83 -0.89
N GLN A 46 -0.99 18.57 -1.01
CA GLN A 46 -1.12 17.86 -2.27
C GLN A 46 -2.13 18.52 -3.22
N HIS A 47 -3.05 19.36 -2.74
CA HIS A 47 -4.03 20.07 -3.57
C HIS A 47 -3.54 21.41 -4.11
N LYS A 48 -2.42 21.92 -3.59
CA LYS A 48 -1.91 23.27 -3.85
C LYS A 48 -1.32 23.40 -5.25
N ASP A 49 -1.19 24.63 -5.72
CA ASP A 49 -0.62 24.99 -7.03
C ASP A 49 0.77 25.62 -6.87
N ILE A 50 1.73 25.18 -7.70
CA ILE A 50 3.13 25.63 -7.59
C ILE A 50 3.31 27.13 -7.89
N ILE A 51 2.46 27.73 -8.71
CA ILE A 51 2.53 29.14 -9.08
C ILE A 51 1.86 30.01 -8.01
N GLU A 52 0.68 29.59 -7.52
CA GLU A 52 -0.13 30.39 -6.58
C GLU A 52 0.27 30.19 -5.12
N ASP A 53 0.49 28.95 -4.72
CA ASP A 53 0.76 28.57 -3.33
C ASP A 53 2.25 28.35 -3.07
N THR A 54 3.09 28.30 -4.12
CA THR A 54 4.52 27.94 -4.05
C THR A 54 4.79 26.52 -3.54
N ILE A 55 3.77 25.67 -3.51
CA ILE A 55 3.84 24.27 -3.08
C ILE A 55 3.47 23.38 -4.29
N PRO A 56 4.30 22.38 -4.64
CA PRO A 56 4.12 21.59 -5.86
C PRO A 56 3.10 20.46 -5.68
N GLY A 57 1.85 20.81 -5.39
CA GLY A 57 0.74 19.87 -5.42
C GLY A 57 0.18 19.66 -6.84
N ILE A 58 -0.89 18.89 -6.95
CA ILE A 58 -1.57 18.59 -8.21
C ILE A 58 -2.50 19.73 -8.69
N SER A 59 -2.46 20.89 -8.03
CA SER A 59 -3.28 22.07 -8.37
C SER A 59 -4.80 21.80 -8.34
N LEU A 60 -5.24 20.90 -7.45
CA LEU A 60 -6.63 20.47 -7.35
C LEU A 60 -7.56 21.61 -6.91
N ASP A 61 -7.17 22.40 -5.92
CA ASP A 61 -8.03 23.48 -5.41
C ASP A 61 -8.23 24.58 -6.46
N LYS A 62 -7.18 24.86 -7.24
CA LYS A 62 -7.28 25.74 -8.41
C LYS A 62 -8.20 25.15 -9.48
N ALA A 63 -8.07 23.86 -9.79
CA ALA A 63 -8.96 23.19 -10.74
C ALA A 63 -10.44 23.29 -10.33
N TYR A 64 -10.75 23.13 -9.03
CA TYR A 64 -12.12 23.34 -8.53
C TYR A 64 -12.63 24.77 -8.76
N ARG A 65 -11.81 25.79 -8.49
CA ARG A 65 -12.21 27.20 -8.65
C ARG A 65 -12.35 27.63 -10.10
N GLU A 66 -11.48 27.15 -10.99
CA GLU A 66 -11.35 27.67 -12.36
C GLU A 66 -11.96 26.76 -13.43
N LEU A 67 -11.73 25.44 -13.33
CA LEU A 67 -12.08 24.48 -14.38
C LEU A 67 -13.37 23.71 -14.08
N LEU A 68 -13.66 23.43 -12.81
CA LEU A 68 -14.75 22.55 -12.38
C LEU A 68 -15.94 23.29 -11.75
N LYS A 69 -15.84 24.61 -11.51
CA LYS A 69 -16.83 25.41 -10.76
C LYS A 69 -18.29 25.16 -11.14
N ASN A 70 -18.57 24.97 -12.44
CA ASN A 70 -19.92 24.76 -12.97
C ASN A 70 -20.11 23.36 -13.57
N LYS A 71 -19.19 22.43 -13.32
CA LYS A 71 -19.27 21.06 -13.81
C LYS A 71 -19.85 20.17 -12.71
N LYS A 72 -20.86 19.39 -13.07
CA LYS A 72 -21.32 18.26 -12.27
C LYS A 72 -20.64 17.03 -12.83
N GLY A 73 -19.81 16.37 -12.03
CA GLY A 73 -19.21 15.11 -12.44
C GLY A 73 -20.15 13.94 -12.12
N ASN A 74 -19.89 12.81 -12.78
CA ASN A 74 -20.64 11.57 -12.55
C ASN A 74 -20.26 10.96 -11.20
N LYS A 75 -21.14 10.11 -10.67
CA LYS A 75 -20.82 9.24 -9.53
C LYS A 75 -19.84 8.16 -10.00
N ILE A 76 -18.74 7.99 -9.28
CA ILE A 76 -17.68 7.03 -9.64
C ILE A 76 -17.48 6.05 -8.49
N LEU A 77 -17.54 4.76 -8.78
CA LEU A 77 -17.14 3.72 -7.83
C LEU A 77 -15.64 3.48 -7.95
N VAL A 78 -14.93 3.62 -6.83
CA VAL A 78 -13.49 3.39 -6.73
C VAL A 78 -13.26 2.20 -5.79
N ALA A 79 -12.61 1.16 -6.27
CA ALA A 79 -12.19 0.05 -5.42
C ALA A 79 -10.84 0.35 -4.77
N VAL A 80 -10.75 0.13 -3.46
CA VAL A 80 -9.52 0.22 -2.66
C VAL A 80 -9.10 -1.20 -2.31
N ILE A 81 -8.15 -1.74 -3.07
CA ILE A 81 -7.53 -3.03 -2.81
C ILE A 81 -6.31 -2.79 -1.92
N ASP A 82 -6.40 -3.13 -0.64
CA ASP A 82 -5.41 -2.75 0.38
C ASP A 82 -5.55 -3.62 1.65
N THR A 83 -5.18 -3.11 2.83
CA THR A 83 -5.57 -3.64 4.13
C THR A 83 -7.01 -3.28 4.48
N SER A 84 -7.51 -3.78 5.62
CA SER A 84 -8.80 -3.34 6.18
C SER A 84 -8.93 -1.81 6.28
N THR A 85 -10.15 -1.33 6.06
CA THR A 85 -10.49 0.11 6.13
C THR A 85 -11.58 0.32 7.17
N ASP A 86 -11.46 1.35 7.99
CA ASP A 86 -12.49 1.75 8.94
C ASP A 86 -13.65 2.44 8.19
N ILE A 87 -14.66 1.66 7.81
CA ILE A 87 -15.84 2.17 7.10
C ILE A 87 -16.74 3.03 7.98
N ASN A 88 -16.54 3.01 9.30
CA ASN A 88 -17.28 3.83 10.25
C ASN A 88 -16.54 5.13 10.59
N HIS A 89 -15.35 5.35 10.03
CA HIS A 89 -14.57 6.56 10.26
C HIS A 89 -15.39 7.80 9.92
N GLU A 90 -15.38 8.80 10.81
CA GLU A 90 -16.25 9.98 10.71
C GLU A 90 -16.09 10.78 9.41
N ASP A 91 -14.90 10.71 8.81
CA ASP A 91 -14.54 11.39 7.56
C ASP A 91 -14.78 10.54 6.29
N LEU A 92 -15.15 9.26 6.45
CA LEU A 92 -15.29 8.29 5.34
C LEU A 92 -16.68 7.67 5.22
N LYS A 93 -17.41 7.48 6.32
CA LYS A 93 -18.66 6.69 6.32
C LYS A 93 -19.72 7.10 5.30
N GLU A 94 -19.74 8.37 4.88
CA GLU A 94 -20.72 8.90 3.91
C GLU A 94 -20.38 8.58 2.45
N ILE A 95 -19.18 8.07 2.19
CA ILE A 95 -18.68 7.74 0.84
C ILE A 95 -18.33 6.27 0.69
N ILE A 96 -18.67 5.41 1.65
CA ILE A 96 -18.47 3.96 1.51
C ILE A 96 -19.56 3.43 0.57
N TRP A 97 -19.14 2.60 -0.39
CA TRP A 97 -20.06 1.95 -1.32
C TRP A 97 -21.02 1.02 -0.58
N VAL A 98 -22.25 0.95 -1.06
CA VAL A 98 -23.27 0.01 -0.60
C VAL A 98 -23.72 -0.80 -1.80
N ASN A 99 -23.52 -2.12 -1.76
CA ASN A 99 -24.12 -3.04 -2.71
C ASN A 99 -25.65 -2.99 -2.52
N SER A 100 -26.36 -2.41 -3.49
CA SER A 100 -27.82 -2.28 -3.40
C SER A 100 -28.56 -3.57 -3.70
N ASP A 101 -27.85 -4.56 -4.25
CA ASP A 101 -28.42 -5.85 -4.62
C ASP A 101 -28.38 -6.85 -3.45
N GLU A 102 -27.72 -6.49 -2.34
CA GLU A 102 -27.64 -7.26 -1.10
C GLU A 102 -28.64 -6.81 -0.02
N ILE A 103 -29.15 -7.76 0.77
CA ILE A 103 -29.91 -7.50 2.00
C ILE A 103 -28.99 -7.74 3.21
N PRO A 104 -28.53 -6.69 3.90
CA PRO A 104 -27.49 -6.83 4.92
C PRO A 104 -27.84 -7.80 6.06
N ASN A 105 -26.92 -8.73 6.34
CA ASN A 105 -26.93 -9.69 7.45
C ASN A 105 -28.08 -10.70 7.37
N ASN A 106 -28.39 -11.20 6.17
CA ASN A 106 -29.36 -12.28 5.99
C ASN A 106 -28.69 -13.66 5.76
N ASP A 107 -27.36 -13.72 5.75
CA ASP A 107 -26.53 -14.90 5.46
C ASP A 107 -26.80 -15.53 4.07
N ILE A 108 -27.27 -14.71 3.12
CA ILE A 108 -27.58 -15.09 1.74
C ILE A 108 -26.74 -14.23 0.80
N ASP A 109 -26.34 -14.84 -0.31
CA ASP A 109 -25.78 -14.15 -1.49
C ASP A 109 -26.98 -13.78 -2.37
N ASP A 110 -27.49 -12.56 -2.20
CA ASP A 110 -28.77 -12.11 -2.78
C ASP A 110 -28.62 -11.77 -4.27
N ASP A 111 -27.44 -11.25 -4.66
CA ASP A 111 -27.12 -10.91 -6.05
C ASP A 111 -26.55 -12.11 -6.85
N GLY A 112 -26.16 -13.19 -6.17
CA GLY A 112 -25.67 -14.42 -6.75
C GLY A 112 -24.24 -14.32 -7.28
N ASN A 113 -23.46 -13.34 -6.82
CA ASN A 113 -22.09 -13.08 -7.23
C ASN A 113 -21.06 -14.01 -6.55
N GLY A 114 -21.49 -14.80 -5.55
CA GLY A 114 -20.68 -15.75 -4.80
C GLY A 114 -20.18 -15.23 -3.45
N TYR A 115 -20.55 -14.00 -3.05
CA TYR A 115 -20.04 -13.29 -1.88
C TYR A 115 -21.19 -12.91 -0.93
N ILE A 116 -21.43 -13.74 0.07
CA ILE A 116 -22.54 -13.59 1.02
C ILE A 116 -22.43 -12.27 1.81
N ASP A 117 -23.49 -11.46 1.79
CA ASP A 117 -23.62 -10.20 2.55
C ASP A 117 -22.50 -9.18 2.26
N ASP A 118 -21.99 -9.09 1.02
CA ASP A 118 -20.84 -8.27 0.61
C ASP A 118 -21.13 -6.76 0.46
N VAL A 119 -21.91 -6.21 1.39
CA VAL A 119 -22.50 -4.86 1.37
C VAL A 119 -21.51 -3.72 1.09
N HIS A 120 -20.26 -3.83 1.52
CA HIS A 120 -19.24 -2.78 1.38
C HIS A 120 -17.98 -3.22 0.62
N GLY A 121 -18.04 -4.40 0.00
CA GLY A 121 -16.91 -5.12 -0.55
C GLY A 121 -16.62 -6.42 0.21
N TRP A 122 -15.47 -7.03 -0.11
CA TRP A 122 -15.11 -8.36 0.35
C TRP A 122 -13.72 -8.44 0.98
N ASN A 123 -13.63 -9.14 2.11
CA ASN A 123 -12.39 -9.39 2.85
C ASN A 123 -11.79 -10.76 2.49
N PHE A 124 -10.71 -10.73 1.70
CA PHE A 124 -9.98 -11.91 1.23
C PHE A 124 -8.95 -12.46 2.24
N ILE A 125 -8.64 -11.73 3.31
CA ILE A 125 -7.75 -12.18 4.39
C ILE A 125 -8.50 -12.82 5.56
N GLY A 126 -9.76 -13.20 5.32
CA GLY A 126 -10.63 -13.86 6.28
C GLY A 126 -11.18 -15.20 5.83
N ASN A 127 -12.05 -15.78 6.67
CA ASN A 127 -12.85 -16.95 6.33
C ASN A 127 -14.32 -16.77 6.73
N GLN A 128 -15.16 -17.71 6.32
CA GLN A 128 -16.61 -17.69 6.59
C GLN A 128 -16.98 -17.85 8.08
N LYS A 129 -16.03 -18.26 8.94
CA LYS A 129 -16.23 -18.31 10.39
C LYS A 129 -15.92 -16.98 11.08
N GLY A 130 -15.53 -15.96 10.31
CA GLY A 130 -15.11 -14.65 10.82
C GLY A 130 -13.68 -14.63 11.37
N GLU A 131 -12.88 -15.67 11.14
CA GLU A 131 -11.45 -15.66 11.47
C GLU A 131 -10.68 -14.87 10.40
N ASN A 132 -9.62 -14.16 10.79
CA ASN A 132 -8.83 -13.31 9.90
C ASN A 132 -7.35 -13.45 10.20
N ILE A 133 -6.50 -13.31 9.17
CA ILE A 133 -5.05 -13.35 9.35
C ILE A 133 -4.49 -11.93 9.54
N LEU A 134 -3.67 -11.76 10.57
CA LEU A 134 -2.90 -10.53 10.78
C LEU A 134 -1.49 -10.62 10.18
N TYR A 135 -0.97 -11.83 10.06
CA TYR A 135 0.34 -12.15 9.51
C TYR A 135 0.21 -13.21 8.42
N CYS A 136 1.07 -13.16 7.43
CA CYS A 136 1.12 -14.14 6.35
C CYS A 136 2.58 -14.41 5.93
N ASN A 137 2.82 -15.51 5.22
CA ASN A 137 4.17 -15.79 4.73
C ASN A 137 4.62 -14.79 3.65
N LEU A 138 5.91 -14.51 3.59
CA LEU A 138 6.51 -13.78 2.47
C LEU A 138 6.24 -14.46 1.13
N GLU A 139 6.23 -13.67 0.05
CA GLU A 139 6.17 -14.24 -1.29
C GLU A 139 7.34 -15.17 -1.59
N SER A 140 8.54 -14.79 -1.13
CA SER A 140 9.73 -15.63 -1.25
C SER A 140 9.54 -17.00 -0.59
N SER A 141 8.94 -17.05 0.61
CA SER A 141 8.62 -18.31 1.29
C SER A 141 7.63 -19.15 0.49
N ARG A 142 6.59 -18.53 -0.09
CA ARG A 142 5.60 -19.22 -0.95
C ARG A 142 6.27 -19.82 -2.19
N ILE A 143 7.10 -19.05 -2.89
CA ILE A 143 7.86 -19.52 -4.07
C ILE A 143 8.83 -20.65 -3.70
N ILE A 144 9.56 -20.51 -2.59
CA ILE A 144 10.49 -21.55 -2.11
C ILE A 144 9.72 -22.84 -1.86
N LYS A 145 8.63 -22.79 -1.08
CA LYS A 145 7.81 -23.96 -0.76
C LYS A 145 7.24 -24.63 -2.02
N HIS A 146 6.74 -23.84 -2.96
CA HIS A 146 6.16 -24.35 -4.20
C HIS A 146 7.18 -25.11 -5.06
N PHE A 147 8.42 -24.62 -5.17
CA PHE A 147 9.44 -25.22 -6.04
C PHE A 147 10.49 -26.10 -5.34
N LYS A 148 10.47 -26.20 -4.00
CA LYS A 148 11.49 -26.91 -3.20
C LYS A 148 11.77 -28.31 -3.72
N ASN A 149 10.74 -29.15 -3.81
CA ASN A 149 10.86 -30.55 -4.26
C ASN A 149 11.44 -30.68 -5.67
N LYS A 150 11.29 -29.65 -6.51
CA LYS A 150 11.75 -29.66 -7.90
C LYS A 150 13.20 -29.21 -8.04
N PHE A 151 13.65 -28.25 -7.24
CA PHE A 151 14.90 -27.51 -7.48
C PHE A 151 15.93 -27.54 -6.34
N GLU A 152 15.57 -28.02 -5.16
CA GLU A 152 16.49 -28.10 -4.02
C GLU A 152 17.76 -28.89 -4.38
N GLY A 153 18.92 -28.30 -4.06
CA GLY A 153 20.24 -28.89 -4.33
C GLY A 153 20.66 -28.95 -5.81
N LYS A 154 19.81 -28.54 -6.76
CA LYS A 154 20.16 -28.57 -8.19
C LYS A 154 20.99 -27.36 -8.61
N LYS A 155 21.86 -27.57 -9.61
CA LYS A 155 22.62 -26.51 -10.28
C LYS A 155 21.96 -26.16 -11.61
N GLY A 156 22.05 -24.89 -12.03
CA GLY A 156 21.39 -24.39 -13.24
C GLY A 156 21.75 -25.15 -14.53
N GLU A 157 23.00 -25.64 -14.64
CA GLU A 157 23.46 -26.48 -15.76
C GLU A 157 22.70 -27.80 -15.92
N ASN A 158 22.05 -28.28 -14.85
CA ASN A 158 21.31 -29.53 -14.80
C ASN A 158 19.77 -29.33 -14.85
N ILE A 159 19.31 -28.12 -15.17
CA ILE A 159 17.89 -27.78 -15.27
C ILE A 159 17.47 -27.77 -16.75
N ALA A 160 16.35 -28.45 -17.05
CA ALA A 160 15.77 -28.44 -18.38
C ALA A 160 15.43 -27.01 -18.82
N ILE A 161 15.60 -26.69 -20.12
CA ILE A 161 15.38 -25.34 -20.67
C ILE A 161 13.98 -24.81 -20.30
N ALA A 162 12.95 -25.64 -20.40
CA ALA A 162 11.57 -25.30 -20.05
C ALA A 162 11.38 -24.89 -18.56
N ASP A 163 12.30 -25.30 -17.68
CA ASP A 163 12.24 -25.03 -16.24
C ASP A 163 13.19 -23.92 -15.80
N GLN A 164 14.03 -23.38 -16.69
CA GLN A 164 15.04 -22.39 -16.33
C GLN A 164 14.42 -21.12 -15.72
N LYS A 165 13.30 -20.64 -16.27
CA LYS A 165 12.59 -19.48 -15.71
C LYS A 165 12.14 -19.71 -14.27
N ASN A 166 11.49 -20.84 -14.01
CA ASN A 166 11.03 -21.22 -12.67
C ASN A 166 12.20 -21.45 -11.71
N PHE A 167 13.31 -22.00 -12.21
CA PHE A 167 14.52 -22.15 -11.41
C PHE A 167 15.15 -20.80 -11.02
N ILE A 168 15.21 -19.82 -11.95
CA ILE A 168 15.66 -18.46 -11.65
C ILE A 168 14.73 -17.81 -10.61
N LYS A 169 13.40 -17.93 -10.78
CA LYS A 169 12.42 -17.44 -9.81
C LYS A 169 12.66 -18.04 -8.41
N TYR A 170 12.91 -19.35 -8.32
CA TYR A 170 13.26 -20.03 -7.07
C TYR A 170 14.58 -19.52 -6.46
N GLN A 171 15.64 -19.32 -7.26
CA GLN A 171 16.91 -18.78 -6.77
C GLN A 171 16.77 -17.34 -6.25
N ASN A 172 16.02 -16.49 -6.95
CA ASN A 172 15.72 -15.13 -6.51
C ASN A 172 14.94 -15.13 -5.18
N ALA A 173 13.95 -16.01 -5.04
CA ALA A 173 13.22 -16.18 -3.79
C ALA A 173 14.12 -16.60 -2.62
N LEU A 174 15.08 -17.51 -2.83
CA LEU A 174 16.07 -17.87 -1.79
C LEU A 174 16.92 -16.66 -1.35
N LEU A 175 17.36 -15.83 -2.30
CA LEU A 175 18.13 -14.62 -2.02
C LEU A 175 17.30 -13.59 -1.24
N GLU A 176 16.06 -13.35 -1.68
CA GLU A 176 15.16 -12.38 -1.05
C GLU A 176 14.73 -12.82 0.35
N TYR A 177 14.42 -14.11 0.54
CA TYR A 177 14.14 -14.67 1.86
C TYR A 177 15.32 -14.48 2.81
N LYS A 178 16.54 -14.86 2.37
CA LYS A 178 17.75 -14.72 3.18
C LYS A 178 18.03 -13.26 3.55
N LYS A 179 17.87 -12.32 2.61
CA LYS A 179 18.01 -10.89 2.86
C LYS A 179 17.03 -10.43 3.93
N SER A 180 15.75 -10.75 3.75
CA SER A 180 14.68 -10.31 4.65
C SER A 180 14.81 -10.95 6.05
N TYR A 181 15.19 -12.23 6.12
CA TYR A 181 15.46 -12.93 7.38
C TYR A 181 16.63 -12.31 8.14
N ASN A 182 17.72 -11.95 7.45
CA ASN A 182 18.84 -11.30 8.11
C ASN A 182 18.47 -9.94 8.71
N VAL A 183 17.68 -9.13 7.98
CA VAL A 183 17.20 -7.82 8.46
C VAL A 183 16.39 -7.98 9.75
N ILE A 184 15.37 -8.85 9.76
CA ILE A 184 14.54 -9.02 10.95
C ILE A 184 15.33 -9.60 12.14
N MET A 185 16.33 -10.45 11.89
CA MET A 185 17.19 -10.98 12.96
C MET A 185 18.14 -9.91 13.54
N GLU A 186 18.61 -8.96 12.72
CA GLU A 186 19.36 -7.80 13.21
C GLU A 186 18.49 -6.87 14.04
N GLU A 187 17.26 -6.60 13.59
CA GLU A 187 16.27 -5.83 14.36
C GLU A 187 15.93 -6.52 15.67
N LYS A 188 15.77 -7.85 15.66
CA LYS A 188 15.55 -8.65 16.87
C LYS A 188 16.71 -8.51 17.84
N LYS A 189 17.96 -8.62 17.36
CA LYS A 189 19.17 -8.48 18.19
C LYS A 189 19.26 -7.08 18.79
N TYR A 190 18.97 -6.04 18.00
CA TYR A 190 18.88 -4.67 18.49
C TYR A 190 17.80 -4.56 19.59
N GLY A 191 16.62 -5.10 19.34
CA GLY A 191 15.52 -5.09 20.30
C GLY A 191 15.79 -5.83 21.60
N ASP A 192 16.41 -7.00 21.53
CA ASP A 192 16.86 -7.75 22.70
C ASP A 192 17.85 -6.93 23.53
N SER A 193 18.77 -6.22 22.87
CA SER A 193 19.74 -5.33 23.53
C SER A 193 19.05 -4.16 24.22
N ILE A 194 18.07 -3.53 23.56
CA ILE A 194 17.27 -2.44 24.11
C ILE A 194 16.43 -2.90 25.31
N ARG A 195 15.73 -4.03 25.21
CA ARG A 195 14.93 -4.61 26.32
C ARG A 195 15.82 -4.95 27.52
N ALA A 196 17.00 -5.53 27.29
CA ALA A 196 17.95 -5.86 28.34
C ALA A 196 18.52 -4.60 29.01
N GLY A 197 18.92 -3.60 28.22
CA GLY A 197 19.40 -2.31 28.72
C GLY A 197 18.35 -1.58 29.56
N TYR A 198 17.10 -1.59 29.12
CA TYR A 198 15.97 -1.01 29.86
C TYR A 198 15.77 -1.68 31.22
N LYS A 199 15.63 -3.02 31.24
CA LYS A 199 15.47 -3.79 32.50
C LYS A 199 16.66 -3.60 33.44
N HIS A 200 17.86 -3.49 32.89
CA HIS A 200 19.06 -3.21 33.67
C HIS A 200 19.02 -1.81 34.29
N ALA A 201 18.67 -0.79 33.50
CA ALA A 201 18.55 0.59 33.96
C ALA A 201 17.46 0.74 35.05
N GLU A 202 16.28 0.12 34.86
CA GLU A 202 15.24 0.09 35.89
C GLU A 202 15.74 -0.52 37.20
N LYS A 203 16.45 -1.65 37.13
CA LYS A 203 17.00 -2.31 38.32
C LYS A 203 18.00 -1.44 39.07
N LEU A 204 18.85 -0.70 38.35
CA LEU A 204 19.84 0.21 38.96
C LEU A 204 19.20 1.45 39.58
N LEU A 205 18.09 1.93 39.01
CA LEU A 205 17.40 3.13 39.49
C LEU A 205 16.37 2.85 40.59
N GLN A 206 15.91 1.59 40.73
CA GLN A 206 14.94 1.15 41.72
C GLN A 206 15.27 1.56 43.17
N PRO A 207 16.53 1.54 43.65
CA PRO A 207 16.86 1.97 45.01
C PRO A 207 16.59 3.47 45.26
N PHE A 208 16.63 4.29 44.22
CA PHE A 208 16.50 5.75 44.31
C PHE A 208 15.07 6.23 44.07
N PHE A 209 14.32 5.51 43.24
CA PHE A 209 12.96 5.89 42.85
C PHE A 209 12.00 4.72 43.05
N LYS A 210 11.11 4.85 44.03
CA LYS A 210 10.02 3.89 44.23
C LYS A 210 9.06 3.95 43.03
N ASN A 211 8.61 2.78 42.58
CA ASN A 211 7.64 2.59 41.48
C ASN A 211 8.13 3.01 40.08
N ASN A 212 9.44 3.13 39.86
CA ASN A 212 10.04 3.51 38.56
C ASN A 212 9.50 4.82 37.96
N GLN A 213 9.05 5.74 38.83
CA GLN A 213 8.60 7.07 38.43
C GLN A 213 9.64 8.12 38.76
N TYR A 214 10.11 8.82 37.74
CA TYR A 214 11.07 9.90 37.87
C TYR A 214 11.00 10.86 36.68
N THR A 215 11.41 12.10 36.92
CA THR A 215 11.54 13.16 35.92
C THR A 215 12.98 13.26 35.43
N VAL A 216 13.17 13.85 34.25
CA VAL A 216 14.51 14.16 33.72
C VAL A 216 15.35 14.94 34.74
N ARG A 217 14.74 15.90 35.45
CA ARG A 217 15.41 16.70 36.48
C ARG A 217 15.86 15.87 37.69
N GLN A 218 15.07 14.89 38.10
CA GLN A 218 15.45 13.97 39.18
C GLN A 218 16.59 13.06 38.76
N LEU A 219 16.58 12.56 37.52
CA LEU A 219 17.68 11.79 36.94
C LEU A 219 18.96 12.63 36.83
N ASP A 220 18.88 13.89 36.38
CA ASP A 220 20.01 14.81 36.33
C ASP A 220 20.63 15.05 37.71
N SER A 221 19.77 15.25 38.71
CA SER A 221 20.22 15.45 40.09
C SER A 221 20.92 14.20 40.63
N LEU A 222 20.43 13.02 40.27
CA LEU A 222 21.03 11.75 40.69
C LEU A 222 22.40 11.52 40.00
N ALA A 223 22.54 11.89 38.73
CA ALA A 223 23.80 11.77 37.98
C ALA A 223 24.92 12.63 38.57
N LEU A 224 24.59 13.78 39.17
CA LEU A 224 25.57 14.63 39.84
C LEU A 224 26.18 13.99 41.10
N ILE A 225 25.42 13.09 41.76
CA ILE A 225 25.77 12.43 43.01
C ILE A 225 26.45 11.07 42.74
N HIS A 226 25.97 10.32 41.75
CA HIS A 226 26.43 8.97 41.43
C HIS A 226 27.02 8.91 40.02
N LYS A 227 28.29 9.35 39.90
CA LYS A 227 28.91 9.65 38.61
C LYS A 227 29.35 8.44 37.78
N GLU A 228 29.59 7.27 38.37
CA GLU A 228 30.22 6.15 37.64
C GLU A 228 29.33 4.89 37.52
N ASP A 229 28.56 4.55 38.56
CA ASP A 229 27.85 3.24 38.60
C ASP A 229 26.51 3.21 37.85
N ILE A 230 25.86 4.36 37.68
CA ILE A 230 24.48 4.44 37.16
C ILE A 230 24.28 5.49 36.06
N GLU A 231 25.37 6.13 35.60
CA GLU A 231 25.31 7.20 34.60
C GLU A 231 24.71 6.70 33.28
N GLY A 232 25.09 5.51 32.83
CA GLY A 232 24.52 4.87 31.64
C GLY A 232 23.02 4.59 31.76
N ALA A 233 22.56 4.13 32.93
CA ALA A 233 21.14 3.91 33.21
C ALA A 233 20.34 5.22 33.19
N ILE A 234 20.90 6.28 33.78
CA ILE A 234 20.32 7.62 33.78
C ILE A 234 20.20 8.17 32.35
N PHE A 235 21.28 8.11 31.57
CA PHE A 235 21.29 8.57 30.18
C PHE A 235 20.23 7.82 29.35
N PHE A 236 20.18 6.50 29.49
CA PHE A 236 19.23 5.65 28.79
C PHE A 236 17.79 6.08 29.11
N MET A 237 17.41 6.12 30.40
CA MET A 237 16.04 6.46 30.80
C MET A 237 15.64 7.90 30.49
N LYS A 238 16.58 8.85 30.55
CA LYS A 238 16.34 10.23 30.09
C LYS A 238 15.91 10.27 28.62
N ASN A 239 16.58 9.52 27.74
CA ASN A 239 16.25 9.50 26.31
C ASN A 239 14.84 8.96 26.04
N TYR A 240 14.33 8.01 26.83
CA TYR A 240 12.94 7.54 26.71
C TYR A 240 11.94 8.61 27.12
N ILE A 241 12.18 9.26 28.26
CA ILE A 241 11.29 10.31 28.77
C ILE A 241 11.26 11.51 27.81
N THR A 242 12.41 11.96 27.31
CA THR A 242 12.49 13.12 26.40
C THR A 242 11.83 12.86 25.06
N GLN A 243 11.90 11.62 24.55
CA GLN A 243 11.22 11.21 23.33
C GLN A 243 9.76 10.83 23.54
N GLN A 244 9.25 10.91 24.78
CA GLN A 244 7.88 10.51 25.14
C GLN A 244 7.56 9.05 24.78
N ILE A 245 8.58 8.19 24.80
CA ILE A 245 8.44 6.77 24.50
C ILE A 245 8.03 6.06 25.80
N SER A 246 6.80 5.54 25.84
CA SER A 246 6.34 4.74 26.98
C SER A 246 7.02 3.36 26.99
N THR A 247 7.14 2.77 28.18
CA THR A 247 7.63 1.39 28.36
C THR A 247 6.82 0.41 27.51
N GLU A 248 5.50 0.54 27.56
CA GLU A 248 4.58 -0.27 26.78
C GLU A 248 4.88 -0.20 25.28
N ASN A 249 5.14 0.99 24.72
CA ASN A 249 5.47 1.13 23.30
C ASN A 249 6.77 0.41 22.93
N VAL A 250 7.80 0.46 23.79
CA VAL A 250 9.06 -0.25 23.57
C VAL A 250 8.83 -1.76 23.53
N PHE A 251 8.13 -2.31 24.53
CA PHE A 251 7.90 -3.74 24.62
C PHE A 251 6.94 -4.24 23.53
N ASN A 252 5.90 -3.48 23.19
CA ASN A 252 4.96 -3.82 22.14
C ASN A 252 5.63 -3.84 20.76
N TYR A 253 6.51 -2.87 20.46
CA TYR A 253 7.26 -2.86 19.21
C TYR A 253 8.12 -4.14 19.04
N PHE A 254 8.84 -4.55 20.08
CA PHE A 254 9.65 -5.78 20.01
C PHE A 254 8.83 -7.07 20.08
N GLN A 255 7.64 -7.02 20.66
CA GLN A 255 6.68 -8.13 20.60
C GLN A 255 6.23 -8.38 19.15
N ILE A 256 5.94 -7.31 18.39
CA ILE A 256 5.62 -7.43 16.97
C ILE A 256 6.75 -8.13 16.21
N ILE A 257 8.01 -7.75 16.44
CA ILE A 257 9.17 -8.42 15.80
C ILE A 257 9.22 -9.91 16.16
N ASP A 258 9.06 -10.25 17.45
CA ASP A 258 9.04 -11.65 17.90
C ASP A 258 7.89 -12.45 17.24
N ASP A 259 6.74 -11.82 16.99
CA ASP A 259 5.59 -12.46 16.34
C ASP A 259 5.74 -12.56 14.82
N GLN A 260 6.35 -11.57 14.17
CA GLN A 260 6.75 -11.64 12.76
C GLN A 260 7.72 -12.80 12.51
N ILE A 261 8.70 -13.00 13.41
CA ILE A 261 9.65 -14.13 13.28
C ILE A 261 8.95 -15.48 13.38
N LYS A 262 7.96 -15.62 14.26
CA LYS A 262 7.18 -16.86 14.42
C LYS A 262 6.22 -17.12 13.26
N THR A 263 5.86 -16.10 12.50
CA THR A 263 4.83 -16.15 11.45
C THR A 263 5.43 -15.90 10.06
N ILE A 264 5.64 -14.64 9.68
CA ILE A 264 6.14 -14.19 8.37
C ILE A 264 7.41 -14.93 7.95
N TYR A 265 8.37 -15.02 8.88
CA TYR A 265 9.72 -15.56 8.66
C TYR A 265 9.89 -17.02 9.13
N ASN A 266 8.79 -17.74 9.33
CA ASN A 266 8.79 -19.14 9.74
C ASN A 266 8.23 -20.04 8.63
N GLU A 267 9.06 -20.94 8.11
CA GLU A 267 8.66 -21.89 7.05
C GLU A 267 7.54 -22.87 7.47
N ASN A 268 7.35 -23.07 8.78
CA ASN A 268 6.32 -23.96 9.32
C ASN A 268 5.00 -23.23 9.60
N TYR A 269 4.98 -21.89 9.55
CA TYR A 269 3.74 -21.13 9.62
C TYR A 269 2.99 -21.25 8.29
N ASN A 270 1.66 -21.39 8.34
CA ASN A 270 0.82 -21.46 7.16
C ASN A 270 -0.48 -20.71 7.42
N ASP A 271 -0.55 -19.46 6.95
CA ASP A 271 -1.72 -18.59 7.10
C ASP A 271 -2.97 -19.14 6.39
N ARG A 272 -2.81 -19.90 5.30
CA ARG A 272 -3.94 -20.44 4.53
C ARG A 272 -4.73 -21.53 5.26
N ILE A 273 -4.21 -22.08 6.37
CA ILE A 273 -5.01 -22.96 7.25
C ILE A 273 -6.16 -22.18 7.89
N ILE A 274 -5.94 -20.91 8.23
CA ILE A 274 -6.97 -20.04 8.82
C ILE A 274 -7.95 -19.61 7.72
N ILE A 275 -7.44 -19.18 6.56
CA ILE A 275 -8.29 -18.78 5.42
C ILE A 275 -9.17 -19.95 4.94
N GLY A 276 -8.63 -21.16 4.94
CA GLY A 276 -9.36 -22.39 4.59
C GLY A 276 -9.52 -22.60 3.09
N ASP A 277 -8.72 -21.93 2.27
CA ASP A 277 -8.75 -22.01 0.81
C ASP A 277 -7.55 -22.81 0.24
N ASN A 278 -7.59 -23.04 -1.06
CA ASN A 278 -6.47 -23.53 -1.86
C ASN A 278 -5.77 -22.36 -2.59
N PRO A 279 -4.57 -21.94 -2.15
CA PRO A 279 -3.85 -20.83 -2.79
C PRO A 279 -3.31 -21.17 -4.19
N ASP A 280 -3.29 -22.44 -4.58
CA ASP A 280 -2.81 -22.90 -5.88
C ASP A 280 -3.96 -23.14 -6.90
N ASP A 281 -5.19 -22.77 -6.56
CA ASP A 281 -6.36 -22.91 -7.44
C ASP A 281 -7.13 -21.58 -7.52
N LEU A 282 -7.04 -20.91 -8.67
CA LEU A 282 -7.75 -19.65 -8.93
C LEU A 282 -9.28 -19.82 -8.97
N SER A 283 -9.79 -21.03 -9.21
CA SER A 283 -11.23 -21.31 -9.20
C SER A 283 -11.80 -21.50 -7.80
N ASP A 284 -10.94 -21.63 -6.78
CA ASP A 284 -11.35 -21.62 -5.39
C ASP A 284 -11.62 -20.19 -4.92
N ILE A 285 -12.86 -19.78 -5.13
CA ILE A 285 -13.42 -18.45 -4.82
C ILE A 285 -14.22 -18.43 -3.52
N LYS A 286 -14.48 -19.59 -2.89
CA LYS A 286 -15.41 -19.71 -1.74
C LYS A 286 -14.69 -19.53 -0.40
N TYR A 287 -14.11 -18.36 -0.19
CA TYR A 287 -13.42 -17.98 1.05
C TYR A 287 -13.54 -16.48 1.30
N GLY A 288 -13.05 -16.01 2.45
CA GLY A 288 -13.24 -14.63 2.89
C GLY A 288 -14.52 -14.42 3.70
N ASN A 289 -14.83 -13.16 3.98
CA ASN A 289 -16.06 -12.70 4.61
C ASN A 289 -16.38 -11.25 4.23
N ASN A 290 -17.54 -10.76 4.66
CA ASN A 290 -18.00 -9.39 4.42
C ASN A 290 -17.45 -8.34 5.41
N ASN A 291 -16.64 -8.74 6.40
CA ASN A 291 -16.16 -7.81 7.42
C ASN A 291 -14.88 -7.09 6.98
N VAL A 292 -15.04 -6.04 6.19
CA VAL A 292 -13.95 -5.25 5.60
C VAL A 292 -13.20 -4.34 6.60
N SER A 293 -13.73 -4.19 7.82
CA SER A 293 -13.19 -3.28 8.86
C SER A 293 -12.55 -3.98 10.05
N ILE A 294 -12.63 -5.32 10.14
CA ILE A 294 -12.26 -6.06 11.35
C ILE A 294 -10.84 -5.81 11.86
N LEU A 295 -9.88 -5.59 10.95
CA LEU A 295 -8.48 -5.31 11.29
C LEU A 295 -8.08 -3.86 11.01
N ALA A 296 -9.02 -2.93 10.82
CA ALA A 296 -8.71 -1.54 10.44
C ALA A 296 -7.86 -0.78 11.48
N LYS A 297 -7.89 -1.22 12.75
CA LYS A 297 -7.10 -0.62 13.83
C LYS A 297 -5.64 -1.09 13.79
N GLU A 298 -5.42 -2.38 13.53
CA GLU A 298 -4.12 -3.02 13.44
C GLU A 298 -3.45 -2.72 12.08
N LEU A 299 -4.24 -2.69 11.00
CA LEU A 299 -3.82 -2.48 9.62
C LEU A 299 -4.42 -1.19 9.05
N GLN A 300 -3.88 -0.05 9.48
CA GLN A 300 -4.45 1.28 9.18
C GLN A 300 -4.16 1.81 7.76
N HIS A 301 -3.47 1.04 6.91
CA HIS A 301 -3.02 1.54 5.61
C HIS A 301 -4.20 1.83 4.68
N GLY A 302 -5.14 0.89 4.53
CA GLY A 302 -6.38 1.05 3.78
C GLY A 302 -7.18 2.29 4.18
N THR A 303 -7.38 2.54 5.48
CA THR A 303 -8.06 3.76 5.96
C THR A 303 -7.36 5.05 5.53
N LYS A 304 -6.02 5.08 5.55
CA LYS A 304 -5.26 6.25 5.10
C LYS A 304 -5.39 6.47 3.60
N ILE A 305 -5.35 5.40 2.82
CA ILE A 305 -5.53 5.45 1.37
C ILE A 305 -6.95 5.90 1.01
N ALA A 306 -7.97 5.33 1.64
CA ALA A 306 -9.36 5.75 1.50
C ALA A 306 -9.54 7.24 1.83
N GLY A 307 -8.89 7.74 2.89
CA GLY A 307 -8.85 9.16 3.26
C GLY A 307 -8.29 10.05 2.16
N VAL A 308 -7.13 9.70 1.61
CA VAL A 308 -6.52 10.48 0.51
C VAL A 308 -7.42 10.52 -0.71
N ILE A 309 -8.07 9.40 -1.06
CA ILE A 309 -8.96 9.31 -2.23
C ILE A 309 -10.24 10.13 -2.00
N GLY A 310 -10.91 9.92 -0.86
CA GLY A 310 -12.33 10.22 -0.72
C GLY A 310 -12.76 11.00 0.52
N ALA A 311 -11.88 11.35 1.46
CA ALA A 311 -12.29 12.07 2.68
C ALA A 311 -13.27 13.22 2.38
N ALA A 312 -14.38 13.26 3.12
CA ALA A 312 -15.53 14.08 2.77
C ALA A 312 -15.17 15.57 2.75
N ARG A 313 -15.15 16.19 1.57
CA ARG A 313 -14.64 17.57 1.48
C ARG A 313 -15.60 18.57 2.16
N ASN A 314 -15.01 19.58 2.80
CA ASN A 314 -15.70 20.70 3.45
C ASN A 314 -16.59 20.34 4.66
N ASN A 315 -16.34 19.20 5.32
CA ASN A 315 -17.02 18.82 6.57
C ASN A 315 -16.34 19.39 7.84
N SER A 316 -15.21 20.09 7.69
CA SER A 316 -14.38 20.63 8.79
C SER A 316 -13.70 19.58 9.67
N ILE A 317 -13.60 18.34 9.18
CA ILE A 317 -12.88 17.22 9.80
C ILE A 317 -11.66 16.91 8.93
N GLY A 318 -10.55 16.51 9.55
CA GLY A 318 -9.43 15.89 8.85
C GLY A 318 -8.93 16.64 7.60
N ILE A 319 -8.95 15.92 6.47
CA ILE A 319 -8.44 16.39 5.17
C ILE A 319 -9.56 16.42 4.14
N ASN A 320 -9.30 17.07 3.01
CA ASN A 320 -10.18 16.95 1.86
C ASN A 320 -9.69 15.78 0.98
N GLY A 321 -10.58 14.90 0.55
CA GLY A 321 -10.29 13.91 -0.50
C GLY A 321 -10.23 14.55 -1.89
N ILE A 322 -9.97 13.76 -2.94
CA ILE A 322 -9.81 14.27 -4.31
C ILE A 322 -11.15 14.72 -4.91
N TYR A 323 -12.21 13.93 -4.73
CA TYR A 323 -13.49 14.12 -5.41
C TYR A 323 -14.67 13.70 -4.54
N ASN A 324 -15.75 14.49 -4.56
CA ASN A 324 -16.90 14.32 -3.65
C ASN A 324 -18.00 13.40 -4.17
N ASN A 325 -18.07 13.15 -5.48
CA ASN A 325 -19.13 12.32 -6.04
C ASN A 325 -18.56 10.94 -6.39
N LEU A 326 -18.01 10.27 -5.38
CA LEU A 326 -17.49 8.92 -5.49
C LEU A 326 -18.02 8.05 -4.35
N GLU A 327 -17.89 6.74 -4.53
CA GLU A 327 -18.03 5.75 -3.48
C GLU A 327 -16.80 4.85 -3.43
N LEU A 328 -16.47 4.33 -2.25
CA LEU A 328 -15.34 3.45 -2.01
C LEU A 328 -15.82 2.03 -1.72
N MET A 329 -15.48 1.11 -2.61
CA MET A 329 -15.56 -0.33 -2.37
C MET A 329 -14.27 -0.80 -1.71
N ILE A 330 -14.38 -1.51 -0.59
CA ILE A 330 -13.22 -1.86 0.23
C ILE A 330 -12.89 -3.34 0.03
N LEU A 331 -11.65 -3.65 -0.35
CA LEU A 331 -11.20 -5.00 -0.63
C LEU A 331 -9.90 -5.33 0.13
N PRO A 332 -10.01 -5.81 1.38
CA PRO A 332 -8.85 -6.22 2.15
C PRO A 332 -8.22 -7.49 1.56
N ILE A 333 -6.97 -7.37 1.10
CA ILE A 333 -6.13 -8.46 0.61
C ILE A 333 -4.77 -8.51 1.30
N ALA A 334 -4.40 -7.45 2.03
CA ALA A 334 -3.08 -7.30 2.63
C ALA A 334 -3.13 -7.48 4.15
N ALA A 335 -2.18 -8.26 4.67
CA ALA A 335 -1.87 -8.38 6.10
C ALA A 335 -0.41 -7.93 6.32
N TYR A 336 0.21 -8.20 7.48
CA TYR A 336 1.65 -7.96 7.64
C TYR A 336 2.49 -8.97 6.84
N CYS A 337 2.51 -8.88 5.51
CA CYS A 337 3.46 -9.55 4.60
C CYS A 337 3.24 -9.06 3.15
N ASN A 338 3.73 -9.80 2.14
CA ASN A 338 3.36 -9.59 0.74
C ASN A 338 1.99 -10.21 0.40
N GLU A 339 1.29 -9.60 -0.54
CA GLU A 339 -0.03 -10.01 -1.00
C GLU A 339 0.03 -11.34 -1.78
N ASN A 340 -0.99 -12.18 -1.62
CA ASN A 340 -1.13 -13.41 -2.41
C ASN A 340 -1.68 -13.07 -3.80
N ASP A 341 -1.04 -13.57 -4.86
CA ASP A 341 -1.45 -13.29 -6.24
C ASP A 341 -2.91 -13.72 -6.53
N LYS A 342 -3.39 -14.80 -5.90
CA LYS A 342 -4.78 -15.24 -6.03
C LYS A 342 -5.75 -14.18 -5.50
N ASP A 343 -5.50 -13.70 -4.28
CA ASP A 343 -6.36 -12.72 -3.61
C ASP A 343 -6.38 -11.39 -4.40
N VAL A 344 -5.21 -10.97 -4.93
CA VAL A 344 -5.13 -9.77 -5.80
C VAL A 344 -5.93 -9.97 -7.09
N ALA A 345 -5.76 -11.10 -7.79
CA ALA A 345 -6.46 -11.37 -9.04
C ALA A 345 -7.99 -11.43 -8.85
N LEU A 346 -8.45 -12.10 -7.79
CA LEU A 346 -9.87 -12.20 -7.47
C LEU A 346 -10.45 -10.85 -7.01
N ALA A 347 -9.73 -10.06 -6.22
CA ALA A 347 -10.17 -8.72 -5.82
C ALA A 347 -10.31 -7.76 -7.01
N ILE A 348 -9.40 -7.83 -7.99
CA ILE A 348 -9.54 -7.05 -9.24
C ILE A 348 -10.81 -7.45 -9.99
N ARG A 349 -11.05 -8.76 -10.16
CA ARG A 349 -12.25 -9.26 -10.84
C ARG A 349 -13.52 -8.85 -10.11
N TYR A 350 -13.57 -9.06 -8.79
CA TYR A 350 -14.66 -8.60 -7.93
C TYR A 350 -14.98 -7.12 -8.13
N ALA A 351 -13.95 -6.27 -8.12
CA ALA A 351 -14.12 -4.83 -8.30
C ALA A 351 -14.72 -4.48 -9.67
N VAL A 352 -14.21 -5.12 -10.73
CA VAL A 352 -14.70 -4.93 -12.10
C VAL A 352 -16.16 -5.38 -12.21
N ASP A 353 -16.48 -6.56 -11.71
CA ASP A 353 -17.80 -7.18 -11.81
C ASP A 353 -18.87 -6.40 -11.03
N ASN A 354 -18.48 -5.82 -9.89
CA ASN A 354 -19.31 -4.91 -9.10
C ASN A 354 -19.28 -3.45 -9.59
N GLY A 355 -18.73 -3.19 -10.78
CA GLY A 355 -18.92 -1.93 -11.50
C GLY A 355 -17.94 -0.80 -11.15
N ALA A 356 -16.83 -1.10 -10.46
CA ALA A 356 -15.77 -0.12 -10.22
C ALA A 356 -15.28 0.48 -11.55
N LYS A 357 -14.95 1.78 -11.55
CA LYS A 357 -14.36 2.47 -12.70
C LYS A 357 -12.90 2.82 -12.49
N VAL A 358 -12.46 2.80 -11.24
CA VAL A 358 -11.07 2.98 -10.86
C VAL A 358 -10.73 1.95 -9.77
N ILE A 359 -9.58 1.31 -9.88
CA ILE A 359 -9.03 0.41 -8.86
C ILE A 359 -7.71 1.01 -8.38
N ASN A 360 -7.62 1.31 -7.09
CA ASN A 360 -6.38 1.72 -6.44
C ASN A 360 -5.72 0.52 -5.77
N MET A 361 -4.42 0.34 -6.03
CA MET A 361 -3.58 -0.70 -5.44
C MET A 361 -2.30 -0.09 -4.86
N SER A 362 -2.30 0.16 -3.55
CA SER A 362 -1.16 0.77 -2.84
C SER A 362 -0.28 -0.26 -2.14
N PHE A 363 0.01 -1.35 -2.86
CA PHE A 363 0.86 -2.44 -2.43
C PHE A 363 1.76 -2.92 -3.58
N GLY A 364 2.72 -3.79 -3.27
CA GLY A 364 3.53 -4.42 -4.30
C GLY A 364 4.71 -5.23 -3.77
N LYS A 365 5.33 -5.99 -4.67
CA LYS A 365 6.39 -6.95 -4.36
C LYS A 365 7.39 -7.12 -5.51
N ASN A 366 8.63 -7.48 -5.18
CA ASN A 366 9.73 -7.61 -6.15
C ASN A 366 9.73 -8.96 -6.90
N ILE A 367 9.04 -9.95 -6.37
CA ILE A 367 8.88 -11.28 -6.92
C ILE A 367 7.41 -11.68 -6.83
N SER A 368 6.95 -12.56 -7.72
CA SER A 368 5.57 -13.04 -7.75
C SER A 368 5.53 -14.50 -8.20
N LEU A 369 4.74 -15.32 -7.54
CA LEU A 369 4.58 -16.76 -7.81
C LEU A 369 3.68 -16.99 -9.01
N ARG A 370 2.56 -16.26 -9.08
CA ARG A 370 1.49 -16.33 -10.09
C ARG A 370 1.20 -14.97 -10.71
N GLU A 371 2.24 -14.29 -11.18
CA GLU A 371 2.14 -12.99 -11.88
C GLU A 371 1.15 -13.05 -13.06
N GLU A 372 1.03 -14.21 -13.70
CA GLU A 372 0.10 -14.47 -14.79
C GLU A 372 -1.36 -14.29 -14.38
N TRP A 373 -1.77 -14.71 -13.19
CA TRP A 373 -3.17 -14.55 -12.74
C TRP A 373 -3.54 -13.08 -12.54
N VAL A 374 -2.59 -12.30 -12.03
CA VAL A 374 -2.78 -10.86 -11.82
C VAL A 374 -2.78 -10.13 -13.16
N ARG A 375 -1.92 -10.51 -14.12
CA ARG A 375 -1.93 -9.97 -15.48
C ARG A 375 -3.23 -10.26 -16.21
N ASP A 376 -3.77 -11.48 -16.10
CA ASP A 376 -5.06 -11.82 -16.68
C ASP A 376 -6.21 -10.99 -16.08
N ALA A 377 -6.13 -10.66 -14.78
CA ALA A 377 -7.09 -9.77 -14.14
C ALA A 377 -6.92 -8.30 -14.59
N ILE A 378 -5.69 -7.86 -14.87
CA ILE A 378 -5.42 -6.53 -15.47
C ILE A 378 -6.04 -6.43 -16.86
N VAL A 379 -5.85 -7.44 -17.72
CA VAL A 379 -6.47 -7.50 -19.05
C VAL A 379 -7.99 -7.50 -18.93
N TYR A 380 -8.55 -8.26 -17.99
CA TYR A 380 -9.99 -8.26 -17.72
C TYR A 380 -10.53 -6.86 -17.36
N ALA A 381 -9.80 -6.11 -16.52
CA ALA A 381 -10.16 -4.73 -16.20
C ALA A 381 -10.09 -3.80 -17.43
N GLU A 382 -9.17 -4.03 -18.36
CA GLU A 382 -9.12 -3.33 -19.66
C GLU A 382 -10.35 -3.59 -20.52
N GLU A 383 -10.71 -4.85 -20.68
CA GLU A 383 -11.90 -5.26 -21.45
C GLU A 383 -13.19 -4.64 -20.91
N HIS A 384 -13.21 -4.27 -19.62
CA HIS A 384 -14.34 -3.63 -18.93
C HIS A 384 -14.16 -2.13 -18.70
N HIS A 385 -13.12 -1.52 -19.29
CA HIS A 385 -12.84 -0.09 -19.25
C HIS A 385 -12.63 0.46 -17.82
N VAL A 386 -11.93 -0.28 -16.96
CA VAL A 386 -11.67 0.07 -15.56
C VAL A 386 -10.23 0.53 -15.36
N LEU A 387 -10.01 1.79 -15.00
CA LEU A 387 -8.66 2.33 -14.79
C LEU A 387 -7.99 1.69 -13.57
N MET A 388 -6.79 1.15 -13.75
CA MET A 388 -5.98 0.60 -12.67
C MET A 388 -4.84 1.54 -12.30
N VAL A 389 -4.70 1.81 -11.00
CA VAL A 389 -3.66 2.71 -10.46
C VAL A 389 -2.86 1.94 -9.42
N SER A 390 -1.56 1.75 -9.67
CA SER A 390 -0.65 1.03 -8.79
C SER A 390 0.51 1.92 -8.35
N GLY A 391 0.92 1.83 -7.08
CA GLY A 391 2.13 2.51 -6.60
C GLY A 391 3.40 1.94 -7.25
N ALA A 392 4.38 2.80 -7.54
CA ALA A 392 5.67 2.40 -8.11
C ALA A 392 6.55 1.60 -7.11
N GLY A 393 6.30 1.74 -5.81
CA GLY A 393 7.09 1.13 -4.74
C GLY A 393 8.11 2.08 -4.12
N ASN A 394 8.72 1.62 -3.02
CA ASN A 394 9.40 2.47 -2.04
C ASN A 394 10.87 2.08 -1.78
N ASP A 395 11.53 1.50 -2.78
CA ASP A 395 12.87 0.91 -2.64
C ASP A 395 13.97 1.73 -3.33
N SER A 396 13.65 2.89 -3.91
CA SER A 396 14.56 3.75 -4.69
C SER A 396 15.20 3.04 -5.89
N VAL A 397 14.49 2.08 -6.52
CA VAL A 397 15.04 1.28 -7.63
C VAL A 397 14.46 1.64 -8.99
N ASN A 398 15.23 1.34 -10.04
CA ASN A 398 14.78 1.43 -11.43
C ASN A 398 13.95 0.20 -11.82
N LEU A 399 12.66 0.39 -12.08
CA LEU A 399 11.71 -0.67 -12.48
C LEU A 399 11.96 -1.22 -13.89
N ASP A 400 12.66 -0.47 -14.75
CA ASP A 400 13.05 -0.98 -16.08
C ASP A 400 14.04 -2.16 -15.97
N VAL A 401 14.64 -2.36 -14.79
CA VAL A 401 15.65 -3.39 -14.49
C VAL A 401 15.21 -4.31 -13.36
N ASN A 402 14.48 -3.78 -12.37
CA ASN A 402 14.02 -4.51 -11.19
C ASN A 402 12.49 -4.65 -11.26
N PRO A 403 11.95 -5.84 -11.60
CA PRO A 403 10.52 -6.04 -11.66
C PRO A 403 9.82 -5.69 -10.35
N TYR A 404 8.65 -5.08 -10.45
CA TYR A 404 7.81 -4.74 -9.30
C TYR A 404 6.33 -4.96 -9.64
N PHE A 405 5.72 -5.91 -8.94
CA PHE A 405 4.37 -6.39 -9.20
C PHE A 405 3.35 -5.68 -8.29
N PRO A 406 2.10 -5.48 -8.74
CA PRO A 406 1.57 -5.85 -10.06
C PRO A 406 2.16 -4.98 -11.18
N THR A 407 2.27 -5.54 -12.38
CA THR A 407 2.74 -4.85 -13.59
C THR A 407 1.96 -5.36 -14.78
N ASP A 408 1.63 -4.44 -15.69
CA ASP A 408 1.04 -4.65 -17.00
C ASP A 408 2.09 -4.96 -18.09
N VAL A 409 3.34 -5.22 -17.71
CA VAL A 409 4.38 -5.61 -18.66
C VAL A 409 4.55 -7.12 -18.63
N ASP A 410 4.47 -7.77 -19.80
CA ASP A 410 4.71 -9.20 -19.97
C ASP A 410 6.20 -9.58 -19.91
N GLU A 411 6.50 -10.87 -20.08
CA GLU A 411 7.88 -11.38 -20.03
C GLU A 411 8.77 -10.87 -21.16
N ASP A 412 8.17 -10.50 -22.29
CA ASP A 412 8.87 -9.94 -23.46
C ASP A 412 9.06 -8.41 -23.32
N GLY A 413 8.57 -7.81 -22.23
CA GLY A 413 8.63 -6.37 -22.01
C GLY A 413 7.54 -5.58 -22.75
N ARG A 414 6.44 -6.24 -23.16
CA ARG A 414 5.31 -5.61 -23.84
C ARG A 414 4.25 -5.19 -22.83
N GLU A 415 3.73 -3.99 -23.01
CA GLU A 415 2.54 -3.49 -22.31
C GLU A 415 1.31 -4.31 -22.74
N ILE A 416 0.58 -4.86 -21.77
CA ILE A 416 -0.59 -5.72 -21.99
C ILE A 416 -1.90 -4.98 -21.76
N SER A 417 -1.85 -3.75 -21.22
CA SER A 417 -3.04 -2.95 -20.90
C SER A 417 -2.78 -1.46 -21.09
N SER A 418 -3.71 -0.77 -21.76
CA SER A 418 -3.66 0.68 -21.97
C SER A 418 -4.31 1.49 -20.86
N ASN A 419 -4.88 0.84 -19.84
CA ASN A 419 -5.59 1.45 -18.72
C ASN A 419 -4.98 1.10 -17.37
N PHE A 420 -3.68 0.80 -17.33
CA PHE A 420 -2.88 0.66 -16.13
C PHE A 420 -1.92 1.84 -15.98
N ILE A 421 -1.76 2.36 -14.76
CA ILE A 421 -0.83 3.45 -14.46
C ILE A 421 -0.01 3.10 -13.22
N LYS A 422 1.31 3.18 -13.35
CA LYS A 422 2.26 3.09 -12.24
C LYS A 422 2.64 4.48 -11.72
N VAL A 423 2.46 4.74 -10.43
CA VAL A 423 2.57 6.09 -9.84
C VAL A 423 3.75 6.21 -8.87
N GLY A 424 4.73 7.05 -9.22
CA GLY A 424 5.83 7.45 -8.34
C GLY A 424 5.44 8.49 -7.29
N SER A 425 6.29 8.68 -6.29
CA SER A 425 6.06 9.60 -5.17
C SER A 425 6.84 10.91 -5.32
N VAL A 426 6.16 12.03 -5.06
CA VAL A 426 6.74 13.36 -4.95
C VAL A 426 6.42 13.98 -3.59
N SER A 427 7.18 14.99 -3.21
CA SER A 427 7.01 15.73 -1.96
C SER A 427 6.62 17.19 -2.20
N TYR A 428 6.36 17.93 -1.12
CA TYR A 428 6.11 19.36 -1.16
C TYR A 428 7.37 20.22 -1.40
N TYR A 429 8.56 19.62 -1.54
CA TYR A 429 9.79 20.37 -1.83
C TYR A 429 9.88 20.72 -3.32
N THR A 430 10.31 21.94 -3.67
CA THR A 430 10.36 22.40 -5.07
C THR A 430 11.72 22.17 -5.76
N LYS A 431 12.69 21.57 -5.07
CA LYS A 431 14.07 21.39 -5.56
C LYS A 431 14.59 20.00 -5.18
N GLU A 432 15.64 19.92 -4.36
CA GLU A 432 16.06 18.67 -3.74
C GLU A 432 14.88 18.05 -3.00
N TRP A 433 14.77 16.73 -3.08
CA TRP A 433 13.67 15.95 -2.51
C TRP A 433 12.30 16.15 -3.17
N PHE A 434 12.18 16.87 -4.30
CA PHE A 434 10.92 16.95 -5.03
C PHE A 434 10.39 15.55 -5.39
N VAL A 435 11.24 14.72 -6.00
CA VAL A 435 10.99 13.28 -6.06
C VAL A 435 11.32 12.71 -4.68
N SER A 436 10.38 11.97 -4.10
CA SER A 436 10.58 11.32 -2.81
C SER A 436 11.76 10.35 -2.89
N TYR A 437 12.67 10.39 -1.92
CA TYR A 437 13.93 9.64 -1.98
C TYR A 437 13.73 8.13 -2.10
N PHE A 438 12.61 7.61 -1.57
CA PHE A 438 12.24 6.21 -1.61
C PHE A 438 11.52 5.80 -2.90
N SER A 439 11.05 6.75 -3.72
CA SER A 439 10.24 6.42 -4.90
C SER A 439 11.04 5.56 -5.87
N ASN A 440 10.47 4.43 -6.26
CA ASN A 440 10.91 3.73 -7.46
C ASN A 440 10.66 4.60 -8.70
N TYR A 441 11.41 4.35 -9.76
CA TYR A 441 11.42 5.12 -11.00
C TYR A 441 11.70 4.22 -12.21
N GLY A 442 11.53 4.73 -13.43
CA GLY A 442 11.58 3.90 -14.65
C GLY A 442 10.92 4.62 -15.81
N LYS A 443 11.37 4.31 -17.04
CA LYS A 443 10.93 4.98 -18.26
C LYS A 443 9.78 4.23 -18.95
N LYS A 444 9.71 2.92 -18.76
CA LYS A 444 8.72 2.03 -19.38
C LYS A 444 7.48 1.80 -18.49
N MET A 445 7.33 2.64 -17.47
CA MET A 445 6.21 2.63 -16.52
C MET A 445 4.99 3.39 -17.04
#